data_AF-A0A376LIJ1-F1
#
_entry.id   AF-A0A376LIJ1-F1
#
_cell.length_a   1.000
_cell.length_b   1.000
_cell.length_c   1.000
_cell.angle_alpha   90.00
_cell.angle_beta   90.00
_cell.angle_gamma   90.00
#
_symmetry.space_group_name_H-M   'P 1'
#
loop_
_entity.id
_entity.type
_entity.pdbx_description
1 polymer ?
#
loop_
_entity_poly.entity_id
_entity_poly.type
_entity_poly.pdbx_seq_one_letter_code
_entity_poly.pdbx_strand_id
1 'polypeptide(L)'
;MRRSDADNRAIGGTLNLNSLWSKLGTFSISYNDDRRYNSHYYTADYYQSVYSGTFGTLGLRAGIQRYNNGDSSANTGKYIALDLSLPLGNWFSAGMTHQNGYTMANLSARKQFDEGTIRTVGANLSRAISGDTGDDKTLSGGAYAQFDARYASGTLNVNSAADGYINTNLTANGSVGWQGKNIAASGRTDGNAGVIFDTGLENDGQISAKINGRIFPLNGKRNYLPLSPYGRYEVELQNSKNSLDSYDIVSGHKSHLTLYPGNVAVIEPEVKQMVTVSGRIRAEDGTLAG
;
A
#
# COMPACT_ATOMS: atom_id res chain seq x y z
N MET A 1 16.78 -1.00 -42.20
CA MET A 1 15.51 -1.09 -41.46
C MET A 1 15.48 -2.43 -40.73
N ARG A 2 15.73 -2.45 -39.41
CA ARG A 2 15.67 -3.68 -38.58
C ARG A 2 14.20 -3.98 -38.28
N ARG A 3 13.63 -5.03 -38.88
CA ARG A 3 12.38 -5.62 -38.38
C ARG A 3 12.73 -6.37 -37.11
N SER A 4 12.24 -5.89 -35.98
CA SER A 4 12.20 -6.68 -34.76
C SER A 4 11.13 -7.74 -34.98
N ASP A 5 11.54 -8.97 -35.28
CA ASP A 5 10.62 -10.11 -35.25
C ASP A 5 10.18 -10.28 -33.79
N ALA A 6 9.04 -9.71 -33.45
CA ALA A 6 8.39 -9.96 -32.18
C ALA A 6 7.87 -11.41 -32.23
N ASP A 7 8.63 -12.33 -31.63
CA ASP A 7 8.31 -13.76 -31.54
C ASP A 7 7.08 -14.05 -30.66
N ASN A 8 6.46 -13.01 -30.09
CA ASN A 8 5.22 -13.06 -29.34
C ASN A 8 4.19 -12.10 -29.95
N ARG A 9 2.97 -12.60 -30.21
CA ARG A 9 1.82 -11.82 -30.66
C ARG A 9 0.74 -11.84 -29.59
N ALA A 10 0.47 -10.68 -28.99
CA ALA A 10 -0.65 -10.49 -28.07
C ALA A 10 -1.75 -9.65 -28.74
N ILE A 11 -2.98 -10.15 -28.75
CA ILE A 11 -4.17 -9.42 -29.18
C ILE A 11 -5.18 -9.50 -28.04
N GLY A 12 -5.63 -8.36 -27.54
CA GLY A 12 -6.65 -8.31 -26.51
C GLY A 12 -7.61 -7.15 -26.75
N GLY A 13 -8.84 -7.32 -26.29
CA GLY A 13 -9.89 -6.32 -26.40
C GLY A 13 -10.83 -6.40 -25.21
N THR A 14 -11.31 -5.23 -24.78
CA THR A 14 -12.24 -5.10 -23.65
C THR A 14 -13.47 -4.37 -24.16
N LEU A 15 -14.64 -4.97 -24.00
CA LEU A 15 -15.93 -4.41 -24.38
C LEU A 15 -16.73 -4.10 -23.11
N ASN A 16 -16.99 -2.82 -22.86
CA ASN A 16 -17.83 -2.39 -21.76
C ASN A 16 -19.31 -2.34 -22.20
N LEU A 17 -20.07 -3.38 -21.85
CA LEU A 17 -21.47 -3.51 -22.26
C LEU A 17 -22.42 -2.71 -21.36
N ASN A 18 -21.94 -2.15 -20.23
CA ASN A 18 -22.73 -1.22 -19.40
C ASN A 18 -23.24 -0.01 -20.20
N SER A 19 -22.49 0.38 -21.23
CA SER A 19 -22.85 1.48 -22.13
C SER A 19 -24.09 1.17 -22.98
N LEU A 20 -24.33 -0.10 -23.29
CA LEU A 20 -25.48 -0.57 -24.06
C LEU A 20 -26.67 -0.85 -23.15
N TRP A 21 -26.42 -1.44 -21.98
CA TRP A 21 -27.44 -1.64 -20.95
C TRP A 21 -26.77 -1.67 -19.58
N SER A 22 -27.28 -0.87 -18.64
CA SER A 22 -26.69 -0.70 -17.29
C SER A 22 -26.64 -1.96 -16.43
N LYS A 23 -27.30 -3.04 -16.86
CA LYS A 23 -27.25 -4.36 -16.21
C LYS A 23 -26.19 -5.29 -16.79
N LEU A 24 -25.56 -4.95 -17.93
CA LEU A 24 -24.57 -5.80 -18.59
C LEU A 24 -23.15 -5.51 -18.08
N GLY A 25 -22.34 -6.55 -18.02
CA GLY A 25 -20.99 -6.46 -17.51
C GLY A 25 -19.93 -5.91 -18.49
N THR A 26 -18.67 -6.15 -18.14
CA THR A 26 -17.52 -5.98 -19.03
C THR A 26 -17.09 -7.35 -19.53
N PHE A 27 -16.86 -7.46 -20.84
CA PHE A 27 -16.31 -8.64 -21.47
C PHE A 27 -14.89 -8.36 -21.95
N SER A 28 -13.94 -9.20 -21.57
CA SER A 28 -12.53 -9.07 -21.92
C SER A 28 -12.08 -10.34 -22.62
N ILE A 29 -11.37 -10.21 -23.72
CA ILE A 29 -10.75 -11.32 -24.43
C ILE A 29 -9.28 -11.01 -24.64
N SER A 30 -8.41 -11.99 -24.40
CA SER A 30 -6.99 -11.87 -24.70
C SER A 30 -6.47 -13.15 -25.33
N TYR A 31 -5.60 -13.01 -26.32
CA TYR A 31 -4.93 -14.09 -27.01
C TYR A 31 -3.46 -13.74 -27.09
N ASN A 32 -2.59 -14.65 -26.63
CA ASN A 32 -1.15 -14.52 -26.72
C ASN A 32 -0.61 -15.76 -27.43
N ASP A 33 0.18 -15.55 -28.48
CA ASP A 33 0.84 -16.55 -29.29
C ASP A 33 2.35 -16.34 -29.19
N ASP A 34 3.04 -17.22 -28.46
CA ASP A 34 4.49 -17.26 -28.40
C ASP A 34 5.00 -18.37 -29.33
N ARG A 35 5.56 -17.96 -30.46
CA ARG A 35 6.06 -18.88 -31.48
C ARG A 35 7.40 -19.50 -31.13
N ARG A 36 8.16 -18.89 -30.22
CA ARG A 36 9.46 -19.41 -29.81
C ARG A 36 9.31 -20.68 -28.98
N TYR A 37 8.23 -20.78 -28.22
CA TYR A 37 7.93 -21.93 -27.37
C TYR A 37 6.70 -22.73 -27.85
N ASN A 38 6.16 -22.41 -29.03
CA ASN A 38 4.94 -22.99 -29.59
C ASN A 38 3.80 -23.02 -28.55
N SER A 39 3.62 -21.91 -27.84
CA SER A 39 2.61 -21.79 -26.79
C SER A 39 1.54 -20.79 -27.15
N HIS A 40 0.29 -21.19 -26.90
CA HIS A 40 -0.88 -20.37 -27.16
C HIS A 40 -1.67 -20.21 -25.88
N TYR A 41 -1.95 -18.97 -25.52
CA TYR A 41 -2.74 -18.62 -24.37
C TYR A 41 -3.99 -17.84 -24.81
N TYR A 42 -5.15 -18.29 -24.35
CA TYR A 42 -6.43 -17.65 -24.63
C TYR A 42 -7.16 -17.40 -23.33
N THR A 43 -7.62 -16.18 -23.08
CA THR A 43 -8.54 -15.86 -22.00
C THR A 43 -9.78 -15.17 -22.54
N ALA A 44 -10.92 -15.55 -22.00
CA ALA A 44 -12.15 -14.79 -22.13
C ALA A 44 -12.76 -14.66 -20.75
N ASP A 45 -13.00 -13.44 -20.29
CA ASP A 45 -13.46 -13.13 -18.95
C ASP A 45 -14.66 -12.19 -19.04
N TYR A 46 -15.76 -12.54 -18.39
CA TYR A 46 -16.96 -11.74 -18.25
C TYR A 46 -17.13 -11.38 -16.77
N TYR A 47 -17.29 -10.09 -16.49
CA TYR A 47 -17.52 -9.58 -15.13
C TYR A 47 -18.75 -8.69 -15.10
N GLN A 48 -19.65 -8.94 -14.16
CA GLN A 48 -20.88 -8.19 -13.98
C GLN A 48 -21.12 -7.88 -12.51
N SER A 49 -21.37 -6.61 -12.19
CA SER A 49 -21.88 -6.21 -10.88
C SER A 49 -23.38 -6.51 -10.82
N VAL A 50 -23.77 -7.51 -10.02
CA VAL A 50 -25.16 -7.93 -9.86
C VAL A 50 -25.90 -7.00 -8.91
N TYR A 51 -25.23 -6.55 -7.85
CA TYR A 51 -25.77 -5.59 -6.89
C TYR A 51 -24.67 -4.65 -6.41
N SER A 52 -25.00 -3.37 -6.29
CA SER A 52 -24.12 -2.37 -5.71
C SER A 52 -24.98 -1.41 -4.90
N GLY A 53 -24.77 -1.37 -3.59
CA GLY A 53 -25.50 -0.50 -2.67
C GLY A 53 -24.63 -0.05 -1.51
N THR A 54 -25.18 0.78 -0.63
CA THR A 54 -24.48 1.37 0.51
C THR A 54 -23.90 0.32 1.48
N PHE A 55 -24.54 -0.85 1.55
CA PHE A 55 -24.15 -1.93 2.46
C PHE A 55 -23.19 -2.95 1.84
N GLY A 56 -22.91 -2.87 0.54
CA GLY A 56 -22.00 -3.79 -0.12
C GLY A 56 -22.23 -3.96 -1.60
N THR A 57 -21.41 -4.83 -2.17
CA THR A 57 -21.38 -5.14 -3.61
C THR A 57 -21.37 -6.65 -3.81
N LEU A 58 -22.09 -7.12 -4.84
CA LEU A 58 -22.11 -8.50 -5.30
C LEU A 58 -21.67 -8.53 -6.77
N GLY A 59 -20.54 -9.17 -7.02
CA GLY A 59 -20.00 -9.44 -8.34
C GLY A 59 -20.24 -10.88 -8.78
N LEU A 60 -20.43 -11.05 -10.08
CA LEU A 60 -20.34 -12.33 -10.78
C LEU A 60 -19.21 -12.21 -11.81
N ARG A 61 -18.29 -13.16 -11.80
CA ARG A 61 -17.26 -13.31 -12.82
C ARG A 61 -17.33 -14.70 -13.42
N ALA A 62 -17.24 -14.82 -14.72
CA ALA A 62 -17.10 -16.12 -15.39
C ALA A 62 -16.03 -16.00 -16.46
N GLY A 63 -15.17 -16.99 -16.57
CA GLY A 63 -14.10 -16.95 -17.55
C GLY A 63 -13.63 -18.31 -18.00
N ILE A 64 -12.95 -18.32 -19.13
CA ILE A 64 -12.30 -19.49 -19.71
C ILE A 64 -10.86 -19.08 -20.01
N GLN A 65 -9.92 -19.89 -19.55
CA GLN A 65 -8.50 -19.73 -19.80
C GLN A 65 -7.99 -21.03 -20.41
N ARG A 66 -7.43 -20.97 -21.61
CA ARG A 66 -6.85 -22.12 -22.28
C ARG A 66 -5.36 -21.90 -22.45
N TYR A 67 -4.58 -22.83 -21.93
CA TYR A 67 -3.14 -22.86 -22.04
C TYR A 67 -2.75 -24.05 -22.91
N ASN A 68 -1.94 -23.79 -23.94
CA ASN A 68 -1.32 -24.83 -24.74
C ASN A 68 0.19 -24.61 -24.73
N ASN A 69 0.96 -25.59 -24.25
CA ASN A 69 2.42 -25.52 -24.19
C ASN A 69 2.99 -26.64 -25.08
N GLY A 70 3.41 -26.32 -26.30
CA GLY A 70 4.08 -27.27 -27.19
C GLY A 70 3.27 -28.54 -27.48
N ASP A 71 3.91 -29.72 -27.33
CA ASP A 71 3.36 -31.04 -27.64
C ASP A 71 2.43 -31.64 -26.56
N SER A 72 2.12 -30.87 -25.51
CA SER A 72 1.25 -31.33 -24.42
C SER A 72 -0.24 -31.07 -24.71
N SER A 73 -1.13 -31.91 -24.16
CA SER A 73 -2.58 -31.73 -24.28
C SER A 73 -3.02 -30.36 -23.73
N ALA A 74 -3.74 -29.58 -24.55
CA ALA A 74 -4.24 -28.27 -24.18
C ALA A 74 -5.10 -28.33 -22.90
N ASN A 75 -4.72 -27.58 -21.86
CA ASN A 75 -5.49 -27.49 -20.62
C ASN A 75 -6.47 -26.31 -20.72
N THR A 76 -7.77 -26.61 -20.68
CA THR A 76 -8.82 -25.58 -20.70
C THR A 76 -9.40 -25.43 -19.31
N GLY A 77 -9.00 -24.36 -18.62
CA GLY A 77 -9.58 -23.89 -17.39
C GLY A 77 -10.90 -23.17 -17.63
N LYS A 78 -11.99 -23.59 -16.99
CA LYS A 78 -13.22 -22.78 -16.92
C LYS A 78 -13.46 -22.39 -15.48
N TYR A 79 -13.87 -21.15 -15.22
CA TYR A 79 -14.20 -20.73 -13.87
C TYR A 79 -15.46 -19.85 -13.80
N ILE A 80 -16.21 -20.00 -12.71
CA ILE A 80 -17.31 -19.11 -12.33
C ILE A 80 -17.04 -18.68 -10.89
N ALA A 81 -17.01 -17.39 -10.63
CA ALA A 81 -16.81 -16.77 -9.33
C ALA A 81 -17.99 -15.89 -8.95
N LEU A 82 -18.46 -16.02 -7.72
CA LEU A 82 -19.35 -15.07 -7.07
C LEU A 82 -18.55 -14.37 -5.97
N ASP A 83 -18.61 -13.05 -5.87
CA ASP A 83 -17.90 -12.26 -4.86
C ASP A 83 -18.85 -11.28 -4.16
N LEU A 84 -19.01 -11.44 -2.85
CA LEU A 84 -19.70 -10.51 -1.97
C LEU A 84 -18.64 -9.70 -1.20
N SER A 85 -18.76 -8.38 -1.18
CA SER A 85 -17.88 -7.47 -0.45
C SER A 85 -18.69 -6.48 0.39
N LEU A 86 -18.45 -6.47 1.70
CA LEU A 86 -19.15 -5.65 2.70
C LEU A 86 -18.15 -4.70 3.41
N PRO A 87 -18.27 -3.37 3.24
CA PRO A 87 -17.42 -2.39 3.93
C PRO A 87 -18.05 -1.99 5.29
N LEU A 88 -17.99 -2.87 6.29
CA LEU A 88 -18.62 -2.67 7.61
C LEU A 88 -17.68 -1.96 8.61
N GLY A 89 -16.94 -0.95 8.16
CA GLY A 89 -15.80 -0.36 8.89
C GLY A 89 -14.55 -1.24 8.87
N ASN A 90 -14.72 -2.56 8.94
CA ASN A 90 -13.75 -3.56 8.47
C ASN A 90 -14.26 -4.13 7.15
N TRP A 91 -13.35 -4.46 6.24
CA TRP A 91 -13.74 -5.04 4.94
C TRP A 91 -13.82 -6.55 5.07
N PHE A 92 -14.99 -7.09 4.75
CA PHE A 92 -15.25 -8.52 4.69
C PHE A 92 -15.60 -8.91 3.25
N SER A 93 -15.07 -10.04 2.80
CA SER A 93 -15.49 -10.64 1.54
C SER A 93 -15.75 -12.13 1.66
N ALA A 94 -16.74 -12.60 0.92
CA ALA A 94 -17.01 -14.01 0.75
C ALA A 94 -17.21 -14.28 -0.73
N GLY A 95 -16.66 -15.37 -1.24
CA GLY A 95 -16.86 -15.73 -2.63
C GLY A 95 -16.74 -17.22 -2.86
N MET A 96 -17.27 -17.66 -3.99
CA MET A 96 -17.20 -19.07 -4.39
C MET A 96 -16.69 -19.13 -5.81
N THR A 97 -15.68 -19.95 -6.05
CA THR A 97 -15.09 -20.15 -7.37
C THR A 97 -15.22 -21.62 -7.74
N HIS A 98 -15.94 -21.93 -8.81
CA HIS A 98 -15.94 -23.25 -9.41
C HIS A 98 -14.94 -23.28 -10.54
N GLN A 99 -13.91 -24.14 -10.48
CA GLN A 99 -12.91 -24.29 -11.53
C GLN A 99 -12.62 -25.78 -11.77
N ASN A 100 -12.61 -26.21 -13.03
CA ASN A 100 -12.16 -27.56 -13.45
C ASN A 100 -12.75 -28.72 -12.63
N GLY A 101 -14.04 -28.64 -12.27
CA GLY A 101 -14.75 -29.72 -11.58
C GLY A 101 -14.73 -29.64 -10.05
N TYR A 102 -14.00 -28.70 -9.45
CA TYR A 102 -14.06 -28.43 -8.01
C TYR A 102 -14.53 -27.00 -7.70
N THR A 103 -15.21 -26.86 -6.58
CA THR A 103 -15.70 -25.56 -6.08
C THR A 103 -14.97 -25.20 -4.81
N MET A 104 -14.39 -24.01 -4.77
CA MET A 104 -13.77 -23.43 -3.59
C MET A 104 -14.62 -22.30 -3.03
N ALA A 105 -14.87 -22.32 -1.73
CA ALA A 105 -15.38 -21.17 -0.99
C ALA A 105 -14.21 -20.40 -0.39
N ASN A 106 -14.14 -19.10 -0.64
CA ASN A 106 -13.13 -18.17 -0.16
C ASN A 106 -13.80 -17.16 0.78
N LEU A 107 -13.24 -16.99 1.97
CA LEU A 107 -13.64 -16.00 2.95
C LEU A 107 -12.42 -15.13 3.24
N SER A 108 -12.60 -13.82 3.35
CA SER A 108 -11.53 -12.94 3.77
C SER A 108 -12.04 -11.77 4.60
N ALA A 109 -11.21 -11.31 5.51
CA ALA A 109 -11.50 -10.17 6.35
C ALA A 109 -10.22 -9.35 6.50
N ARG A 110 -10.34 -8.03 6.44
CA ARG A 110 -9.23 -7.10 6.72
C ARG A 110 -9.71 -5.93 7.56
N LYS A 111 -8.82 -5.46 8.42
CA LYS A 111 -8.98 -4.28 9.25
C LYS A 111 -7.85 -3.31 8.97
N GLN A 112 -8.21 -2.07 8.70
CA GLN A 112 -7.28 -0.96 8.58
C GLN A 112 -7.25 -0.18 9.90
N PHE A 113 -6.06 0.23 10.32
CA PHE A 113 -5.84 1.01 11.53
C PHE A 113 -5.38 2.42 11.14
N ASP A 114 -5.94 3.42 11.79
CA ASP A 114 -5.59 4.83 11.54
C ASP A 114 -4.33 5.25 12.28
N GLU A 115 -3.99 4.58 13.39
CA GLU A 115 -2.85 4.87 14.25
C GLU A 115 -1.96 3.63 14.47
N GLY A 116 -0.69 3.88 14.79
CA GLY A 116 0.31 2.85 15.06
C GLY A 116 1.09 2.36 13.84
N THR A 117 2.10 1.54 14.11
CA THR A 117 3.02 0.98 13.12
C THR A 117 2.33 -0.04 12.21
N ILE A 118 1.37 -0.80 12.72
CA ILE A 118 0.61 -1.76 11.89
C ILE A 118 -0.56 -1.00 11.27
N ARG A 119 -0.59 -0.91 9.94
CA ARG A 119 -1.61 -0.17 9.19
C ARG A 119 -2.76 -1.04 8.77
N THR A 120 -2.53 -2.31 8.49
CA THR A 120 -3.57 -3.23 8.03
C THR A 120 -3.25 -4.64 8.46
N VAL A 121 -4.26 -5.37 8.92
CA VAL A 121 -4.18 -6.82 9.13
C VAL A 121 -5.32 -7.46 8.37
N GLY A 122 -5.03 -8.55 7.68
CA GLY A 122 -6.05 -9.34 6.99
C GLY A 122 -5.80 -10.83 7.14
N ALA A 123 -6.86 -11.59 6.96
CA ALA A 123 -6.83 -13.04 6.91
C ALA A 123 -7.78 -13.53 5.83
N ASN A 124 -7.41 -14.62 5.18
CA ASN A 124 -8.21 -15.31 4.17
C ASN A 124 -8.24 -16.80 4.47
N LEU A 125 -9.36 -17.45 4.16
CA LEU A 125 -9.59 -18.87 4.33
C LEU A 125 -10.26 -19.37 3.06
N SER A 126 -9.78 -20.47 2.53
CA SER A 126 -10.30 -21.05 1.29
C SER A 126 -10.50 -22.54 1.50
N ARG A 127 -11.68 -23.06 1.19
CA ARG A 127 -12.00 -24.48 1.36
C ARG A 127 -12.67 -25.02 0.12
N ALA A 128 -12.20 -26.16 -0.41
CA ALA A 128 -12.99 -26.86 -1.42
C ALA A 128 -14.25 -27.48 -0.79
N ILE A 129 -15.40 -27.16 -1.37
CA ILE A 129 -16.74 -27.52 -0.86
C ILE A 129 -17.44 -28.57 -1.73
N SER A 130 -17.00 -28.76 -2.97
CA SER A 130 -17.51 -29.80 -3.87
C SER A 130 -16.51 -30.11 -4.99
N GLY A 131 -16.67 -31.27 -5.63
CA GLY A 131 -15.76 -31.80 -6.65
C GLY A 131 -14.98 -33.00 -6.15
N ASP A 132 -14.38 -33.75 -7.07
CA ASP A 132 -13.43 -34.81 -6.72
C ASP A 132 -12.13 -34.15 -6.26
N THR A 133 -11.97 -34.02 -4.95
CA THR A 133 -10.77 -33.46 -4.32
C THR A 133 -9.79 -34.54 -3.88
N GLY A 134 -10.01 -35.80 -4.26
CA GLY A 134 -9.22 -36.94 -3.76
C GLY A 134 -9.18 -37.01 -2.22
N ASP A 135 -8.07 -37.53 -1.68
CA ASP A 135 -7.74 -37.60 -0.25
C ASP A 135 -7.16 -36.28 0.30
N ASP A 136 -7.13 -35.22 -0.51
CA ASP A 136 -6.41 -34.01 -0.17
C ASP A 136 -7.18 -33.16 0.84
N LYS A 137 -6.46 -32.71 1.87
CA LYS A 137 -6.93 -31.66 2.77
C LYS A 137 -7.32 -30.48 1.88
N THR A 138 -8.54 -29.97 2.02
CA THR A 138 -9.08 -28.96 1.08
C THR A 138 -9.06 -27.53 1.62
N LEU A 139 -8.52 -27.33 2.82
CA LEU A 139 -8.55 -26.06 3.56
C LEU A 139 -7.19 -25.37 3.51
N SER A 140 -7.12 -24.22 2.84
CA SER A 140 -5.98 -23.30 2.92
C SER A 140 -6.37 -22.02 3.65
N GLY A 141 -5.38 -21.36 4.23
CA GLY A 141 -5.55 -20.12 4.94
C GLY A 141 -4.36 -19.21 4.74
N GLY A 142 -4.57 -17.92 4.93
CA GLY A 142 -3.49 -16.95 4.95
C GLY A 142 -3.81 -15.80 5.87
N ALA A 143 -2.75 -15.13 6.29
CA ALA A 143 -2.81 -13.89 7.02
C ALA A 143 -1.74 -12.95 6.47
N TYR A 144 -2.03 -11.66 6.49
CA TYR A 144 -1.05 -10.66 6.16
C TYR A 144 -1.15 -9.46 7.10
N ALA A 145 -0.03 -8.81 7.31
CA ALA A 145 0.07 -7.56 8.06
C ALA A 145 0.89 -6.57 7.24
N GLN A 146 0.34 -5.37 7.06
CA GLN A 146 1.06 -4.23 6.49
C GLN A 146 1.51 -3.33 7.63
N PHE A 147 2.77 -2.94 7.62
CA PHE A 147 3.33 -2.04 8.60
C PHE A 147 3.98 -0.83 7.94
N ASP A 148 3.92 0.30 8.62
CA ASP A 148 4.57 1.54 8.29
C ASP A 148 5.30 2.03 9.54
N ALA A 149 6.59 1.68 9.64
CA ALA A 149 7.46 2.11 10.72
C ALA A 149 8.32 3.28 10.26
N ARG A 150 8.88 4.03 11.22
CA ARG A 150 9.71 5.21 10.97
C ARG A 150 10.79 4.99 9.90
N TYR A 151 11.44 3.83 9.92
CA TYR A 151 12.59 3.52 9.04
C TYR A 151 12.32 2.44 7.99
N ALA A 152 11.19 1.74 8.08
CA ALA A 152 10.83 0.69 7.13
C ALA A 152 9.31 0.56 7.05
N SER A 153 8.78 0.43 5.83
CA SER A 153 7.40 0.04 5.58
C SER A 153 7.38 -1.26 4.78
N GLY A 154 6.34 -2.06 4.94
CA GLY A 154 6.37 -3.39 4.36
C GLY A 154 5.12 -4.21 4.58
N THR A 155 5.19 -5.45 4.08
CA THR A 155 4.14 -6.45 4.26
C THR A 155 4.75 -7.78 4.68
N LEU A 156 4.12 -8.38 5.68
CA LEU A 156 4.35 -9.76 6.09
C LEU A 156 3.14 -10.58 5.63
N ASN A 157 3.37 -11.64 4.87
CA ASN A 157 2.34 -12.56 4.41
C ASN A 157 2.69 -13.97 4.89
N VAL A 158 1.72 -14.68 5.42
CA VAL A 158 1.83 -16.07 5.87
C VAL A 158 0.67 -16.82 5.26
N ASN A 159 0.96 -17.86 4.50
CA ASN A 159 -0.04 -18.69 3.83
C ASN A 159 0.22 -20.15 4.19
N SER A 160 -0.80 -20.83 4.70
CA SER A 160 -0.80 -22.26 4.93
C SER A 160 -1.66 -22.94 3.87
N ALA A 161 -1.06 -23.86 3.14
CA ALA A 161 -1.79 -24.80 2.31
C ALA A 161 -2.26 -25.98 3.16
N ALA A 162 -3.23 -26.71 2.61
CA ALA A 162 -3.92 -27.76 3.30
C ALA A 162 -3.04 -29.00 3.52
N ASP A 163 -2.08 -29.23 2.63
CA ASP A 163 -1.03 -30.25 2.72
C ASP A 163 0.00 -29.98 3.84
N GLY A 164 -0.09 -28.84 4.51
CA GLY A 164 0.78 -28.45 5.61
C GLY A 164 1.96 -27.57 5.21
N TYR A 165 2.09 -27.18 3.93
CA TYR A 165 3.11 -26.21 3.55
C TYR A 165 2.74 -24.81 4.05
N ILE A 166 3.66 -24.19 4.77
CA ILE A 166 3.57 -22.81 5.21
C ILE A 166 4.58 -21.99 4.41
N ASN A 167 4.08 -21.02 3.65
CA ASN A 167 4.88 -20.02 2.97
C ASN A 167 4.79 -18.70 3.74
N THR A 168 5.93 -18.16 4.14
CA THR A 168 6.03 -16.86 4.79
C THR A 168 6.89 -15.95 3.93
N ASN A 169 6.35 -14.80 3.55
CA ASN A 169 7.07 -13.77 2.80
C ASN A 169 7.04 -12.44 3.55
N LEU A 170 8.21 -11.88 3.81
CA LEU A 170 8.39 -10.54 4.40
C LEU A 170 9.06 -9.62 3.39
N THR A 171 8.36 -8.57 2.99
CA THR A 171 8.91 -7.49 2.16
C THR A 171 9.00 -6.24 3.01
N ALA A 172 10.19 -5.67 3.14
CA ALA A 172 10.42 -4.39 3.82
C ALA A 172 11.17 -3.44 2.89
N ASN A 173 10.68 -2.22 2.78
CA ASN A 173 11.23 -1.16 1.96
C ASN A 173 11.50 0.07 2.84
N GLY A 174 12.53 0.83 2.48
CA GLY A 174 12.87 2.07 3.13
C GLY A 174 13.84 2.86 2.26
N SER A 175 14.15 4.07 2.69
CA SER A 175 15.10 4.95 2.02
C SER A 175 16.04 5.58 3.02
N VAL A 176 17.25 5.87 2.55
CA VAL A 176 18.29 6.55 3.32
C VAL A 176 18.78 7.72 2.51
N GLY A 177 18.86 8.88 3.12
CA GLY A 177 19.44 10.08 2.55
C GLY A 177 20.69 10.48 3.32
N TRP A 178 21.71 10.96 2.62
CA TRP A 178 22.88 11.56 3.22
C TRP A 178 23.29 12.84 2.49
N GLN A 179 23.76 13.82 3.25
CA GLN A 179 24.38 15.04 2.73
C GLN A 179 25.47 15.49 3.71
N GLY A 180 26.72 15.47 3.28
CA GLY A 180 27.86 15.78 4.15
C GLY A 180 27.90 14.86 5.38
N LYS A 181 27.83 15.45 6.58
CA LYS A 181 27.81 14.73 7.88
C LYS A 181 26.41 14.25 8.31
N ASN A 182 25.37 14.65 7.57
CA ASN A 182 23.98 14.41 7.95
C ASN A 182 23.48 13.16 7.23
N ILE A 183 23.00 12.18 8.01
CA ILE A 183 22.40 10.94 7.54
C ILE A 183 21.09 10.71 8.27
N ALA A 184 20.06 10.31 7.54
CA ALA A 184 18.77 9.93 8.10
C ALA A 184 18.08 8.89 7.22
N ALA A 185 17.18 8.12 7.82
CA ALA A 185 16.43 7.05 7.18
C ALA A 185 14.93 7.29 7.28
N SER A 186 14.18 6.65 6.38
CA SER A 186 12.72 6.73 6.28
C SER A 186 12.14 5.39 5.84
N GLY A 187 10.98 5.01 6.39
CA GLY A 187 10.20 3.89 5.87
C GLY A 187 9.54 4.19 4.52
N ARG A 188 9.58 5.44 4.08
CA ARG A 188 9.00 5.90 2.83
C ARG A 188 9.96 5.69 1.67
N THR A 189 9.41 5.55 0.47
CA THR A 189 10.17 5.35 -0.78
C THR A 189 9.66 6.22 -1.93
N ASP A 190 9.01 7.34 -1.59
CA ASP A 190 8.24 8.19 -2.52
C ASP A 190 9.08 8.95 -3.58
N GLY A 191 10.41 8.85 -3.54
CA GLY A 191 11.28 9.56 -4.46
C GLY A 191 12.76 9.22 -4.31
N ASN A 192 13.54 9.65 -5.30
CA ASN A 192 15.00 9.47 -5.39
C ASN A 192 15.79 10.74 -5.04
N ALA A 193 15.11 11.76 -4.49
CA ALA A 193 15.66 12.95 -3.86
C ALA A 193 15.01 13.09 -2.48
N GLY A 194 15.44 14.04 -1.65
CA GLY A 194 14.78 14.22 -0.37
C GLY A 194 15.31 15.37 0.48
N VAL A 195 14.73 15.47 1.68
CA VAL A 195 15.12 16.45 2.70
C VAL A 195 15.40 15.73 4.00
N ILE A 196 16.55 16.04 4.61
CA ILE A 196 16.87 15.69 5.98
C ILE A 196 16.49 16.86 6.87
N PHE A 197 15.68 16.58 7.88
CA PHE A 197 15.39 17.50 8.96
C PHE A 197 16.24 17.11 10.16
N ASP A 198 17.21 17.94 10.54
CA ASP A 198 17.98 17.79 11.78
C ASP A 198 17.46 18.80 12.80
N THR A 199 16.40 18.39 13.51
CA THR A 199 15.60 19.27 14.38
C THR A 199 16.22 19.47 15.75
N GLY A 200 17.25 18.71 16.10
CA GLY A 200 17.87 18.75 17.44
C GLY A 200 16.99 18.23 18.58
N LEU A 201 15.76 17.75 18.29
CA LEU A 201 14.81 17.28 19.29
C LEU A 201 15.29 16.04 20.03
N GLU A 202 14.89 15.91 21.30
CA GLU A 202 15.00 14.66 22.06
C GLU A 202 14.16 13.55 21.41
N ASN A 203 14.49 12.28 21.69
CA ASN A 203 14.00 11.13 20.89
C ASN A 203 12.47 10.98 20.86
N ASP A 204 11.77 11.48 21.87
CA ASP A 204 10.31 11.53 22.01
C ASP A 204 9.67 12.82 21.47
N GLY A 205 10.46 13.87 21.28
CA GLY A 205 9.99 15.16 20.76
C GLY A 205 9.41 15.03 19.35
N GLN A 206 8.24 15.64 19.14
CA GLN A 206 7.51 15.55 17.88
C GLN A 206 7.09 16.93 17.36
N ILE A 207 7.54 17.24 16.15
CA ILE A 207 7.03 18.36 15.34
C ILE A 207 6.48 17.84 14.03
N SER A 208 5.95 18.71 13.18
CA SER A 208 5.45 18.35 11.86
C SER A 208 6.03 19.24 10.78
N ALA A 209 6.38 18.65 9.64
CA ALA A 209 6.70 19.39 8.42
C ALA A 209 5.49 19.36 7.49
N LYS A 210 4.98 20.54 7.14
CA LYS A 210 3.97 20.71 6.10
C LYS A 210 4.69 21.04 4.80
N ILE A 211 4.63 20.13 3.83
CA ILE A 211 5.26 20.27 2.53
C ILE A 211 4.20 20.33 1.45
N ASN A 212 4.12 21.45 0.74
CA ASN A 212 3.10 21.70 -0.30
C ASN A 212 1.67 21.35 0.19
N GLY A 213 1.36 21.67 1.45
CA GLY A 213 0.06 21.40 2.09
C GLY A 213 -0.11 20.03 2.73
N ARG A 214 0.81 19.07 2.54
CA ARG A 214 0.77 17.75 3.17
C ARG A 214 1.58 17.73 4.46
N ILE A 215 1.01 17.22 5.54
CA ILE A 215 1.65 17.20 6.87
C ILE A 215 2.36 15.87 7.06
N PHE A 216 3.64 15.92 7.44
CA PHE A 216 4.48 14.78 7.76
C PHE A 216 4.97 14.91 9.21
N PRO A 217 4.80 13.88 10.04
CA PRO A 217 5.37 13.89 11.39
C PRO A 217 6.89 13.78 11.32
N LEU A 218 7.58 14.57 12.15
CA LEU A 218 9.03 14.50 12.37
C LEU A 218 9.25 14.13 13.84
N ASN A 219 9.83 12.96 14.08
CA ASN A 219 10.03 12.42 15.43
C ASN A 219 11.52 12.44 15.77
N GLY A 220 11.89 12.90 16.95
CA GLY A 220 13.28 12.96 17.40
C GLY A 220 14.21 13.79 16.51
N LYS A 221 15.52 13.62 16.74
CA LYS A 221 16.57 14.49 16.20
C LYS A 221 16.64 14.55 14.67
N ARG A 222 16.56 13.41 13.97
CA ARG A 222 16.80 13.34 12.53
C ARG A 222 15.71 12.58 11.79
N ASN A 223 15.19 13.18 10.73
CA ASN A 223 14.14 12.59 9.91
C ASN A 223 14.51 12.75 8.43
N TYR A 224 14.37 11.68 7.66
CA TYR A 224 14.50 11.74 6.21
C TYR A 224 13.11 11.67 5.58
N LEU A 225 12.86 12.58 4.64
CA LEU A 225 11.68 12.56 3.81
C LEU A 225 12.09 12.45 2.34
N PRO A 226 11.92 11.27 1.71
CA PRO A 226 12.09 11.14 0.27
C PRO A 226 11.01 11.93 -0.45
N LEU A 227 11.41 12.69 -1.46
CA LEU A 227 10.57 13.54 -2.28
C LEU A 227 10.91 13.33 -3.75
N SER A 228 9.93 13.60 -4.62
CA SER A 228 10.14 13.53 -6.06
C SER A 228 11.13 14.61 -6.52
N PRO A 229 11.98 14.33 -7.53
CA PRO A 229 12.88 15.34 -8.06
C PRO A 229 12.12 16.37 -8.90
N TYR A 230 12.76 17.51 -9.15
CA TYR A 230 12.28 18.64 -9.95
C TYR A 230 11.01 19.32 -9.39
N GLY A 231 10.56 18.94 -8.21
CA GLY A 231 9.53 19.64 -7.47
C GLY A 231 10.07 20.90 -6.81
N ARG A 232 9.29 21.99 -6.86
CA ARG A 232 9.45 23.12 -5.94
C ARG A 232 8.66 22.81 -4.68
N TYR A 233 9.34 22.82 -3.55
CA TYR A 233 8.77 22.47 -2.26
C TYR A 233 8.80 23.69 -1.34
N GLU A 234 7.62 24.06 -0.84
CA GLU A 234 7.44 24.94 0.29
C GLU A 234 7.31 24.08 1.54
N VAL A 235 8.25 24.25 2.46
CA VAL A 235 8.34 23.49 3.70
C VAL A 235 8.05 24.43 4.86
N GLU A 236 7.03 24.12 5.64
CA GLU A 236 6.68 24.83 6.86
C GLU A 236 6.80 23.88 8.06
N LEU A 237 7.59 24.24 9.06
CA LEU A 237 7.64 23.50 10.32
C LEU A 237 6.58 24.04 11.27
N GLN A 238 5.86 23.14 11.94
CA GLN A 238 4.79 23.47 12.88
C GLN A 238 4.78 22.49 14.05
N ASN A 239 4.20 22.90 15.18
CA ASN A 239 3.97 21.99 16.30
C ASN A 239 3.08 20.83 15.89
N SER A 240 3.39 19.64 16.40
CA SER A 240 2.57 18.46 16.19
C SER A 240 1.24 18.65 16.91
N LYS A 241 0.12 18.38 16.21
CA LYS A 241 -1.21 18.32 16.86
C LYS A 241 -1.36 17.12 17.78
N ASN A 242 -0.45 16.16 17.68
CA ASN A 242 -0.47 14.89 18.42
C ASN A 242 0.53 14.89 19.60
N SER A 243 1.23 16.00 19.83
CA SER A 243 2.14 16.18 20.96
C SER A 243 1.54 17.17 21.95
N LEU A 244 1.66 16.87 23.25
CA LEU A 244 1.33 17.82 24.32
C LEU A 244 2.40 18.90 24.45
N ASP A 245 3.65 18.57 24.11
CA ASP A 245 4.76 19.49 24.14
C ASP A 245 4.65 20.53 23.02
N SER A 246 4.77 21.79 23.41
CA SER A 246 4.85 22.92 22.49
C SER A 246 6.30 23.32 22.31
N TYR A 247 6.73 23.43 21.06
CA TYR A 247 8.05 23.93 20.71
C TYR A 247 7.93 25.30 20.06
N ASP A 248 8.90 26.17 20.35
CA ASP A 248 9.15 27.39 19.62
C ASP A 248 10.19 27.11 18.53
N ILE A 249 9.84 27.44 17.28
CA ILE A 249 10.71 27.25 16.11
C ILE A 249 11.33 28.60 15.80
N VAL A 250 12.48 28.86 16.43
CA VAL A 250 13.17 30.15 16.43
C VAL A 250 13.69 30.52 15.04
N SER A 251 14.10 29.51 14.25
CA SER A 251 14.58 29.70 12.87
C SER A 251 14.24 28.51 11.97
N GLY A 252 14.21 28.75 10.65
CA GLY A 252 13.91 27.70 9.67
C GLY A 252 12.44 27.31 9.55
N HIS A 253 11.53 28.09 10.14
CA HIS A 253 10.07 27.83 10.10
C HIS A 253 9.53 27.67 8.67
N LYS A 254 10.05 28.44 7.70
CA LYS A 254 9.69 28.31 6.28
C LYS A 254 10.93 28.18 5.41
N SER A 255 10.92 27.22 4.51
CA SER A 255 12.00 26.99 3.55
C SER A 255 11.45 26.71 2.16
N HIS A 256 12.15 27.18 1.14
CA HIS A 256 11.85 26.89 -0.26
C HIS A 256 13.01 26.14 -0.87
N LEU A 257 12.74 24.98 -1.45
CA LEU A 257 13.78 24.15 -2.04
C LEU A 257 13.33 23.56 -3.37
N THR A 258 14.29 23.41 -4.28
CA THR A 258 14.12 22.70 -5.54
C THR A 258 15.07 21.52 -5.52
N LEU A 259 14.52 20.32 -5.62
CA LEU A 259 15.31 19.09 -5.59
C LEU A 259 15.65 18.64 -7.01
N TYR A 260 16.81 18.03 -7.18
CA TYR A 260 17.20 17.32 -8.40
C TYR A 260 17.35 15.83 -8.07
N PRO A 261 17.32 14.92 -9.07
CA PRO A 261 17.50 13.49 -8.82
C PRO A 261 18.80 13.21 -8.07
N GLY A 262 18.73 12.42 -6.99
CA GLY A 262 19.87 12.10 -6.15
C GLY A 262 20.25 13.19 -5.13
N ASN A 263 19.65 14.38 -5.20
CA ASN A 263 19.96 15.45 -4.24
C ASN A 263 19.22 15.26 -2.93
N VAL A 264 19.96 15.46 -1.84
CA VAL A 264 19.43 15.54 -0.48
C VAL A 264 19.74 16.92 0.06
N ALA A 265 18.70 17.67 0.43
CA ALA A 265 18.83 18.95 1.14
C ALA A 265 18.79 18.71 2.65
N VAL A 266 19.45 19.56 3.43
CA VAL A 266 19.36 19.55 4.89
C VAL A 266 18.69 20.84 5.37
N ILE A 267 17.74 20.69 6.28
CA ILE A 267 17.15 21.79 7.04
C ILE A 267 17.49 21.56 8.51
N GLU A 268 18.22 22.50 9.09
CA GLU A 268 18.66 22.53 10.49
C GLU A 268 17.92 23.68 11.20
N PRO A 269 16.65 23.47 11.62
CA PRO A 269 15.90 24.50 12.35
C PRO A 269 16.39 24.59 13.80
N GLU A 270 16.36 25.80 14.36
CA GLU A 270 16.56 25.98 15.81
C GLU A 270 15.20 25.82 16.52
N VAL A 271 15.06 24.73 17.28
CA VAL A 271 13.82 24.39 17.99
C VAL A 271 14.08 24.41 19.50
N LYS A 272 13.25 25.14 20.26
CA LYS A 272 13.32 25.22 21.73
C LYS A 272 12.00 24.74 22.34
N GLN A 273 12.06 23.89 23.36
CA GLN A 273 10.85 23.50 24.08
C GLN A 273 10.32 24.69 24.89
N MET A 274 9.04 24.99 24.75
CA MET A 274 8.39 25.99 25.58
C MET A 274 7.94 25.34 26.89
N VAL A 275 8.37 25.94 28.00
CA VAL A 275 7.85 25.61 29.32
C VAL A 275 6.94 26.75 29.75
N THR A 276 5.64 26.50 29.84
CA THR A 276 4.69 27.46 30.41
C THR A 276 4.88 27.49 31.93
N VAL A 277 5.58 28.51 32.43
CA VAL A 277 5.75 28.73 33.87
C VAL A 277 4.73 29.76 34.35
N SER A 278 3.73 29.31 35.11
CA SER A 278 2.81 30.21 35.82
C SER A 278 3.41 30.57 37.18
N GLY A 279 4.03 31.75 37.29
CA GLY A 279 4.63 32.25 38.52
C GLY A 279 4.19 33.69 38.84
N ARG A 280 4.09 34.03 40.13
CA ARG A 280 3.97 35.44 40.57
C ARG A 280 5.37 35.94 40.93
N ILE A 281 5.86 36.95 40.22
CA ILE A 281 7.13 37.59 40.54
C ILE A 281 6.90 38.52 41.74
N ARG A 282 7.68 38.33 42.81
CA ARG A 282 7.73 39.25 43.95
C ARG A 282 9.11 39.91 43.98
N ALA A 283 9.14 41.22 44.12
CA ALA A 283 10.37 41.96 44.36
C ALA A 283 10.90 41.68 45.78
N GLU A 284 12.18 42.01 46.04
CA GLU A 284 12.81 41.83 47.36
C GLU A 284 12.08 42.58 48.50
N ASP A 285 11.26 43.57 48.17
CA ASP A 285 10.42 44.32 49.10
C ASP A 285 9.02 43.70 49.34
N GLY A 286 8.74 42.54 48.77
CA GLY A 286 7.48 41.82 48.91
C GLY A 286 6.33 42.36 48.05
N THR A 287 6.57 43.38 47.22
CA THR A 287 5.56 43.87 46.28
C THR A 287 5.46 42.96 45.06
N LEU A 288 4.24 42.76 44.56
CA LEU A 288 3.98 41.99 43.35
C LEU A 288 4.39 42.86 42.15
N ALA A 289 5.36 42.39 41.38
CA ALA A 289 5.63 42.96 40.07
C ALA A 289 4.54 42.45 39.13
N GLY A 290 3.65 43.36 38.71
CA GLY A 290 2.58 43.11 37.75
C GLY A 290 3.12 42.87 36.34
#